data_AF-A0AAU2LVQ2-F1
#
_entry.id   AF-A0AAU2LVQ2-F1
#
_cell.length_a   1.000
_cell.length_b   1.000
_cell.length_c   1.000
_cell.angle_alpha   90.00
_cell.angle_beta   90.00
_cell.angle_gamma   90.00
#
_symmetry.space_group_name_H-M   'P 1'
#
loop_
_entity.id
_entity.type
_entity.pdbx_description
1 polymer ?
#
loop_
_entity_poly.entity_id
_entity_poly.type
_entity_poly.pdbx_seq_one_letter_code
_entity_poly.pdbx_strand_id
1 'polypeptide(L)'
;MNVDRESRRLAWCVALLLRHAPDAVASHVLRRLDAPTRRYLCRDEYLPASAVTLLLREGTDEDRRTIARSPHVLGRPLPGLPGPARYAARPGPSPELLATLAAELGRPLDGTPLSGEELVRLLRLHGSRRPRIPLDVLALPYDPDPRTLLREHARAPLPPGSVEALLLVADLDRHARLALLDTRAQASYGRGWHRPAVRAVRSGSLTFDELATAVAPAHRTLLLGQAHAAGSLGWNLAERAGMCSALLRVLRPALGDDPRLWAELMRHAPGFTGTLPELAAAVAAGAAPPAQPPGPIPGLAAAVDALAPGAAREPDDSVNRELALASLGVPNAMGDLREDVRWVRACLDGGVLAGADVIRYKAPAAWALDEGHWLGEVDHPDRHDRPEAVLAARAEADRLFAAALAGDAEAWWRAATALPDFAGTLPELLAGVVQGDSVSNRV
;
A
#
# COMPACT_ATOMS: atom_id res chain seq x y z
N MET A 1 -9.81 33.39 -10.05
CA MET A 1 -10.62 32.81 -8.96
C MET A 1 -11.31 31.51 -9.38
N ASN A 2 -11.94 31.41 -10.57
CA ASN A 2 -12.67 30.19 -10.97
C ASN A 2 -11.75 28.98 -11.26
N VAL A 3 -10.64 29.21 -12.00
CA VAL A 3 -9.63 28.17 -12.34
C VAL A 3 -9.01 27.51 -11.09
N ASP A 4 -8.84 28.29 -10.03
CA ASP A 4 -8.24 27.82 -8.77
C ASP A 4 -9.18 26.87 -8.01
N ARG A 5 -10.49 27.17 -8.04
CA ARG A 5 -11.54 26.32 -7.46
C ARG A 5 -11.72 25.03 -8.25
N GLU A 6 -11.72 25.10 -9.58
CA GLU A 6 -11.80 23.94 -10.47
C GLU A 6 -10.59 23.02 -10.29
N SER A 7 -9.38 23.57 -10.29
CA SER A 7 -8.13 22.82 -10.04
C SER A 7 -8.16 22.12 -8.68
N ARG A 8 -8.63 22.81 -7.63
CA ARG A 8 -8.75 22.22 -6.29
C ARG A 8 -9.77 21.09 -6.24
N ARG A 9 -10.93 21.26 -6.88
CA ARG A 9 -11.99 20.23 -6.91
C ARG A 9 -11.55 19.00 -7.69
N LEU A 10 -10.91 19.19 -8.84
CA LEU A 10 -10.33 18.11 -9.63
C LEU A 10 -9.23 17.39 -8.85
N ALA A 11 -8.33 18.11 -8.18
CA ALA A 11 -7.28 17.52 -7.35
C ALA A 11 -7.85 16.61 -6.24
N TRP A 12 -8.90 17.06 -5.54
CA TRP A 12 -9.59 16.25 -4.54
C TRP A 12 -10.20 14.99 -5.16
N CYS A 13 -10.97 15.11 -6.26
CA CYS A 13 -11.56 13.97 -6.95
C CYS A 13 -10.51 12.97 -7.49
N VAL A 14 -9.38 13.47 -7.99
CA VAL A 14 -8.24 12.64 -8.39
C VAL A 14 -7.67 11.90 -7.18
N ALA A 15 -7.49 12.56 -6.03
CA ALA A 15 -7.04 11.90 -4.81
C ALA A 15 -7.98 10.76 -4.39
N LEU A 16 -9.30 10.96 -4.51
CA LEU A 16 -10.31 9.93 -4.22
C LEU A 16 -10.14 8.70 -5.12
N LEU A 17 -9.90 8.89 -6.42
CA LEU A 17 -9.73 7.79 -7.38
C LEU A 17 -8.38 7.08 -7.24
N LEU A 18 -7.29 7.83 -7.01
CA LEU A 18 -5.94 7.27 -6.92
C LEU A 18 -5.74 6.30 -5.75
N ARG A 19 -6.67 6.26 -4.79
CA ARG A 19 -6.72 5.25 -3.71
C ARG A 19 -6.93 3.83 -4.24
N HIS A 20 -7.55 3.72 -5.41
CA HIS A 20 -8.02 2.48 -6.00
C HIS A 20 -7.26 2.10 -7.28
N ALA A 21 -6.64 3.07 -7.93
CA ALA A 21 -5.93 2.88 -9.18
C ALA A 21 -4.70 1.96 -9.02
N PRO A 22 -4.44 1.07 -9.99
CA PRO A 22 -3.14 0.41 -10.13
C PRO A 22 -2.02 1.45 -10.24
N ASP A 23 -0.81 1.13 -9.78
CA ASP A 23 0.30 2.10 -9.70
C ASP A 23 0.69 2.66 -11.09
N ALA A 24 0.61 1.84 -12.14
CA ALA A 24 0.88 2.27 -13.51
C ALA A 24 -0.16 3.28 -14.03
N VAL A 25 -1.44 3.07 -13.69
CA VAL A 25 -2.54 3.99 -14.00
C VAL A 25 -2.38 5.28 -13.19
N ALA A 26 -2.10 5.16 -11.89
CA ALA A 26 -1.86 6.30 -11.02
C ALA A 26 -0.72 7.19 -11.54
N SER A 27 0.42 6.59 -11.94
CA SER A 27 1.53 7.32 -12.57
C SER A 27 1.10 8.04 -13.86
N HIS A 28 0.29 7.41 -14.71
CA HIS A 28 -0.25 8.06 -15.91
C HIS A 28 -1.13 9.27 -15.57
N VAL A 29 -2.09 9.11 -14.67
CA VAL A 29 -2.99 10.19 -14.23
C VAL A 29 -2.19 11.34 -13.64
N LEU A 30 -1.23 11.08 -12.75
CA LEU A 30 -0.37 12.09 -12.14
C LEU A 30 0.44 12.90 -13.16
N ARG A 31 0.86 12.29 -14.28
CA ARG A 31 1.59 12.96 -15.37
C ARG A 31 0.72 13.87 -16.22
N ARG A 32 -0.60 13.65 -16.24
CA ARG A 32 -1.55 14.49 -17.00
C ARG A 32 -2.02 15.73 -16.26
N LEU A 33 -1.87 15.76 -14.93
CA LEU A 33 -2.26 16.91 -14.14
C LEU A 33 -1.45 18.15 -14.53
N ASP A 34 -2.15 19.27 -14.73
CA ASP A 34 -1.49 20.55 -14.85
C ASP A 34 -0.83 20.97 -13.52
N ALA A 35 0.08 21.95 -13.60
CA ALA A 35 0.84 22.39 -12.43
C ALA A 35 -0.06 22.89 -11.26
N PRO A 36 -1.14 23.67 -11.51
CA PRO A 36 -2.07 24.07 -10.44
C PRO A 36 -2.76 22.88 -9.75
N THR A 37 -3.35 21.96 -10.51
CA THR A 37 -4.06 20.79 -9.96
C THR A 37 -3.10 19.90 -9.19
N ARG A 38 -1.91 19.64 -9.75
CA ARG A 38 -0.87 18.85 -9.08
C ARG A 38 -0.41 19.48 -7.77
N ARG A 39 -0.28 20.82 -7.71
CA ARG A 39 0.03 21.54 -6.46
C ARG A 39 -1.04 21.34 -5.40
N TYR A 40 -2.33 21.38 -5.77
CA TYR A 40 -3.42 21.12 -4.84
C TYR A 40 -3.44 19.67 -4.38
N LEU A 41 -3.21 18.72 -5.29
CA LEU A 41 -3.13 17.30 -4.95
C LEU A 41 -2.01 17.04 -3.93
N CYS A 42 -0.81 17.58 -4.15
CA CYS A 42 0.31 17.41 -3.22
C CYS A 42 0.09 18.06 -1.83
N ARG A 43 -0.90 18.96 -1.72
CA ARG A 43 -1.33 19.58 -0.44
C ARG A 43 -2.55 18.90 0.17
N ASP A 44 -3.16 17.96 -0.53
CA ASP A 44 -4.34 17.27 -0.06
C ASP A 44 -4.01 16.49 1.22
N GLU A 45 -4.84 16.66 2.24
CA GLU A 45 -4.66 16.01 3.53
C GLU A 45 -4.91 14.51 3.48
N TYR A 46 -5.54 14.03 2.41
CA TYR A 46 -5.98 12.66 2.21
C TYR A 46 -5.30 12.02 0.99
N LEU A 47 -4.12 12.51 0.65
CA LEU A 47 -3.32 11.98 -0.45
C LEU A 47 -3.05 10.48 -0.23
N PRO A 48 -3.34 9.62 -1.21
CA PRO A 48 -3.25 8.17 -1.00
C PRO A 48 -1.80 7.70 -0.85
N ALA A 49 -1.56 6.65 -0.07
CA ALA A 49 -0.22 6.12 0.17
C ALA A 49 0.50 5.74 -1.15
N SER A 50 -0.21 5.14 -2.10
CA SER A 50 0.30 4.83 -3.46
C SER A 50 0.74 6.10 -4.20
N ALA A 51 -0.08 7.15 -4.17
CA ALA A 51 0.24 8.43 -4.80
C ALA A 51 1.45 9.11 -4.14
N VAL A 52 1.56 9.07 -2.80
CA VAL A 52 2.74 9.56 -2.08
C VAL A 52 3.99 8.82 -2.55
N THR A 53 3.96 7.50 -2.57
CA THR A 53 5.08 6.66 -3.05
C THR A 53 5.48 7.02 -4.48
N LEU A 54 4.51 7.17 -5.39
CA LEU A 54 4.76 7.53 -6.79
C LEU A 54 5.30 8.95 -6.95
N LEU A 55 4.81 9.92 -6.17
CA LEU A 55 5.31 11.30 -6.21
C LEU A 55 6.71 11.42 -5.59
N LEU A 56 7.04 10.60 -4.58
CA LEU A 56 8.42 10.51 -4.09
C LEU A 56 9.35 9.92 -5.17
N ARG A 57 8.89 8.88 -5.86
CA ARG A 57 9.63 8.15 -6.90
C ARG A 57 9.85 8.99 -8.16
N GLU A 58 8.76 9.44 -8.77
CA GLU A 58 8.70 10.01 -10.12
C GLU A 58 8.39 11.50 -10.13
N GLY A 59 8.07 12.09 -8.97
CA GLY A 59 7.73 13.50 -8.86
C GLY A 59 8.92 14.43 -9.07
N THR A 60 8.59 15.71 -9.25
CA THR A 60 9.55 16.79 -9.28
C THR A 60 10.09 17.08 -7.87
N ASP A 61 11.18 17.83 -7.76
CA ASP A 61 11.67 18.27 -6.45
C ASP A 61 10.67 19.12 -5.69
N GLU A 62 9.79 19.85 -6.40
CA GLU A 62 8.72 20.62 -5.76
C GLU A 62 7.63 19.73 -5.18
N ASP A 63 7.27 18.63 -5.85
CA ASP A 63 6.34 17.63 -5.31
C ASP A 63 6.90 17.03 -4.02
N ARG A 64 8.17 16.59 -4.06
CA ARG A 64 8.87 16.02 -2.90
C ARG A 64 8.93 17.01 -1.73
N ARG A 65 9.27 18.28 -2.00
CA ARG A 65 9.27 19.35 -1.00
C ARG A 65 7.89 19.60 -0.40
N THR A 66 6.84 19.58 -1.22
CA THR A 66 5.46 19.82 -0.77
C THR A 66 4.97 18.68 0.10
N ILE A 67 5.16 17.44 -0.34
CA ILE A 67 4.79 16.22 0.42
C ILE A 67 5.53 16.16 1.75
N ALA A 68 6.84 16.45 1.76
CA ALA A 68 7.64 16.44 2.98
C ALA A 68 7.15 17.47 4.03
N ARG A 69 6.48 18.54 3.60
CA ARG A 69 5.88 19.56 4.47
C ARG A 69 4.44 19.23 4.89
N SER A 70 3.77 18.30 4.22
CA SER A 70 2.39 17.93 4.57
C SER A 70 2.35 17.23 5.92
N PRO A 71 1.63 17.78 6.92
CA PRO A 71 1.53 17.15 8.23
C PRO A 71 0.70 15.86 8.20
N HIS A 72 -0.13 15.68 7.17
CA HIS A 72 -1.10 14.60 7.03
C HIS A 72 -0.59 13.39 6.23
N VAL A 73 0.59 13.49 5.60
CA VAL A 73 1.26 12.33 4.99
C VAL A 73 1.79 11.43 6.10
N LEU A 74 0.91 10.54 6.57
CA LEU A 74 1.20 9.48 7.53
C LEU A 74 2.21 8.53 6.90
N GLY A 75 3.43 8.51 7.39
CA GLY A 75 4.53 7.72 6.81
C GLY A 75 5.67 8.52 6.20
N ARG A 76 5.78 9.86 6.41
CA ARG A 76 6.99 10.62 6.08
C ARG A 76 8.31 9.90 6.53
N PRO A 77 9.49 10.50 6.34
CA PRO A 77 10.17 10.85 7.58
C PRO A 77 9.20 11.69 8.44
N LEU A 78 8.24 10.97 9.05
CA LEU A 78 7.26 11.30 10.07
C LEU A 78 7.94 12.16 11.11
N PRO A 79 7.20 12.96 11.89
CA PRO A 79 7.73 13.34 13.19
C PRO A 79 8.26 12.06 13.86
N GLY A 80 9.59 11.94 14.00
CA GLY A 80 10.26 10.78 14.60
C GLY A 80 11.00 9.78 13.69
N LEU A 81 10.90 9.79 12.36
CA LEU A 81 11.71 8.90 11.50
C LEU A 81 12.73 9.70 10.68
N PRO A 82 14.05 9.44 10.81
CA PRO A 82 15.05 10.06 9.96
C PRO A 82 14.79 9.75 8.49
N GLY A 83 14.72 10.76 7.62
CA GLY A 83 14.75 10.51 6.17
C GLY A 83 16.09 9.95 5.73
N PRO A 84 16.21 9.42 4.50
CA PRO A 84 17.49 8.98 3.93
C PRO A 84 18.59 10.05 4.09
N ALA A 85 18.25 11.34 3.92
CA ALA A 85 19.16 12.46 4.15
C ALA A 85 19.64 12.58 5.62
N ARG A 86 18.81 12.26 6.61
CA ARG A 86 19.20 12.29 8.03
C ARG A 86 19.99 11.05 8.45
N TYR A 87 19.81 9.93 7.75
CA TYR A 87 20.69 8.76 7.88
C TYR A 87 22.04 9.00 7.20
N ALA A 88 22.06 9.66 6.04
CA ALA A 88 23.28 10.09 5.36
C ALA A 88 24.04 11.16 6.15
N ALA A 89 23.34 12.06 6.85
CA ALA A 89 23.92 13.09 7.73
C ALA A 89 24.22 12.58 9.16
N ARG A 90 24.12 11.26 9.40
CA ARG A 90 24.39 10.68 10.71
C ARG A 90 25.90 10.78 11.01
N PRO A 91 26.30 11.08 12.27
CA PRO A 91 27.69 10.93 12.68
C PRO A 91 28.18 9.52 12.35
N GLY A 92 29.44 9.41 11.95
CA GLY A 92 30.07 8.11 11.66
C GLY A 92 30.02 7.14 12.85
N PRO A 93 30.37 5.86 12.61
CA PRO A 93 30.43 4.84 13.66
C PRO A 93 31.27 5.29 14.86
N SER A 94 30.85 4.91 16.08
CA SER A 94 31.62 5.25 17.28
C SER A 94 32.96 4.52 17.31
N PRO A 95 33.99 5.04 18.01
CA PRO A 95 35.29 4.37 18.12
C PRO A 95 35.21 2.94 18.64
N GLU A 96 34.31 2.66 19.59
CA GLU A 96 34.09 1.32 20.15
C GLU A 96 33.51 0.36 19.10
N LEU A 97 32.59 0.85 18.27
CA LEU A 97 32.05 0.08 17.16
C LEU A 97 33.13 -0.17 16.11
N LEU A 98 33.93 0.83 15.75
CA LEU A 98 35.04 0.67 14.81
C LEU A 98 36.05 -0.37 15.30
N ALA A 99 36.41 -0.36 16.58
CA ALA A 99 37.30 -1.36 17.18
C ALA A 99 36.70 -2.78 17.10
N THR A 100 35.38 -2.90 17.37
CA THR A 100 34.66 -4.17 17.26
C THR A 100 34.66 -4.70 15.82
N LEU A 101 34.33 -3.85 14.85
CA LEU A 101 34.30 -4.21 13.44
C LEU A 101 35.70 -4.58 12.92
N ALA A 102 36.75 -3.85 13.33
CA ALA A 102 38.14 -4.19 12.98
C ALA A 102 38.56 -5.56 13.52
N ALA A 103 38.18 -5.89 14.76
CA ALA A 103 38.44 -7.20 15.36
C ALA A 103 37.69 -8.33 14.64
N GLU A 104 36.42 -8.12 14.30
CA GLU A 104 35.62 -9.09 13.51
C GLU A 104 36.20 -9.29 12.11
N LEU A 105 36.76 -8.24 11.51
CA LEU A 105 37.39 -8.32 10.20
C LEU A 105 38.78 -8.96 10.22
N GLY A 106 39.49 -8.88 11.34
CA GLY A 106 40.89 -9.30 11.46
C GLY A 106 41.88 -8.31 10.87
N ARG A 107 41.46 -7.06 10.63
CA ARG A 107 42.29 -5.98 10.07
C ARG A 107 41.83 -4.60 10.56
N PRO A 108 42.71 -3.59 10.58
CA PRO A 108 42.30 -2.22 10.91
C PRO A 108 41.32 -1.63 9.88
N LEU A 109 40.49 -0.69 10.34
CA LEU A 109 39.60 0.14 9.53
C LEU A 109 40.21 1.55 9.33
N ASP A 110 41.30 1.60 8.58
CA ASP A 110 42.12 2.80 8.34
C ASP A 110 41.72 3.60 7.08
N GLY A 111 40.53 3.35 6.55
CA GLY A 111 40.03 3.93 5.30
C GLY A 111 40.12 3.01 4.09
N THR A 112 40.78 1.85 4.22
CA THR A 112 40.75 0.79 3.20
C THR A 112 39.31 0.29 2.99
N PRO A 113 38.75 0.36 1.76
CA PRO A 113 37.38 -0.07 1.48
C PRO A 113 37.08 -1.51 1.93
N LEU A 114 35.84 -1.75 2.35
CA LEU A 114 35.33 -3.10 2.55
C LEU A 114 35.11 -3.78 1.20
N SER A 115 35.60 -5.02 1.07
CA SER A 115 35.19 -5.90 -0.03
C SER A 115 33.72 -6.32 0.12
N GLY A 116 33.11 -6.78 -0.97
CA GLY A 116 31.73 -7.26 -0.95
C GLY A 116 31.48 -8.39 0.06
N GLU A 117 32.44 -9.30 0.22
CA GLU A 117 32.35 -10.41 1.19
C GLU A 117 32.43 -9.91 2.63
N GLU A 118 33.33 -8.97 2.92
CA GLU A 118 33.45 -8.35 4.24
C GLU A 118 32.18 -7.58 4.61
N LEU A 119 31.62 -6.82 3.67
CA LEU A 119 30.37 -6.10 3.85
C LEU A 119 29.22 -7.07 4.16
N VAL A 120 29.04 -8.11 3.35
CA VAL A 120 28.00 -9.14 3.58
C VAL A 120 28.17 -9.81 4.93
N ARG A 121 29.41 -10.15 5.33
CA ARG A 121 29.69 -10.74 6.64
C ARG A 121 29.24 -9.84 7.79
N LEU A 122 29.63 -8.56 7.77
CA LEU A 122 29.26 -7.60 8.81
C LEU A 122 27.74 -7.36 8.85
N LEU A 123 27.09 -7.27 7.69
CA LEU A 123 25.64 -7.13 7.60
C LEU A 123 24.89 -8.35 8.15
N ARG A 124 25.43 -9.58 7.99
CA ARG A 124 24.83 -10.78 8.59
C ARG A 124 24.96 -10.77 10.12
N LEU A 125 26.12 -10.37 10.65
CA LEU A 125 26.37 -10.34 12.10
C LEU A 125 25.48 -9.32 12.82
N HIS A 126 25.34 -8.11 12.26
CA HIS A 126 24.72 -6.98 12.96
C HIS A 126 23.28 -6.65 12.55
N GLY A 127 22.73 -7.36 11.56
CA GLY A 127 21.43 -7.05 10.94
C GLY A 127 20.19 -7.56 11.66
N SER A 128 20.32 -8.37 12.70
CA SER A 128 19.21 -9.21 13.19
C SER A 128 18.05 -8.45 13.86
N ARG A 129 18.26 -7.22 14.34
CA ARG A 129 17.25 -6.48 15.13
C ARG A 129 16.79 -5.17 14.49
N ARG A 130 17.71 -4.22 14.26
CA ARG A 130 17.40 -2.86 13.81
C ARG A 130 18.48 -2.38 12.83
N PRO A 131 18.16 -1.45 11.92
CA PRO A 131 19.10 -0.99 10.90
C PRO A 131 20.24 -0.13 11.45
N ARG A 132 20.29 0.17 12.76
CA ARG A 132 21.24 1.15 13.32
C ARG A 132 22.71 0.80 13.05
N ILE A 133 23.14 -0.41 13.44
CA ILE A 133 24.52 -0.85 13.22
C ILE A 133 24.79 -1.13 11.72
N PRO A 134 23.88 -1.79 10.97
CA PRO A 134 24.04 -1.90 9.51
C PRO A 134 24.22 -0.57 8.78
N LEU A 135 23.52 0.49 9.20
CA LEU A 135 23.71 1.84 8.66
C LEU A 135 25.10 2.40 8.99
N ASP A 136 25.66 2.08 10.16
CA ASP A 136 27.02 2.49 10.54
C ASP A 136 28.07 1.74 9.71
N VAL A 137 27.83 0.46 9.41
CA VAL A 137 28.67 -0.33 8.49
C VAL A 137 28.62 0.26 7.07
N LEU A 138 27.44 0.61 6.57
CA LEU A 138 27.25 1.22 5.24
C LEU A 138 27.76 2.67 5.15
N ALA A 139 28.16 3.29 6.26
CA ALA A 139 28.82 4.59 6.28
C ALA A 139 30.35 4.48 6.10
N LEU A 140 30.92 3.28 6.22
CA LEU A 140 32.34 3.03 5.94
C LEU A 140 32.59 3.04 4.43
N PRO A 141 33.82 3.30 3.96
CA PRO A 141 34.17 3.07 2.56
C PRO A 141 33.98 1.59 2.18
N TYR A 142 33.31 1.31 1.08
CA TYR A 142 33.17 -0.04 0.52
C TYR A 142 33.11 0.03 -1.01
N ASP A 143 33.59 -1.03 -1.67
CA ASP A 143 33.45 -1.16 -3.11
C ASP A 143 32.04 -1.69 -3.43
N PRO A 144 31.22 -0.95 -4.21
CA PRO A 144 29.88 -1.40 -4.55
C PRO A 144 29.95 -2.65 -5.44
N ASP A 145 29.54 -3.80 -4.91
CA ASP A 145 29.34 -5.02 -5.68
C ASP A 145 27.92 -5.59 -5.47
N PRO A 146 26.91 -5.02 -6.16
CA PRO A 146 25.54 -5.50 -6.08
C PRO A 146 25.41 -6.97 -6.51
N ARG A 147 26.26 -7.46 -7.43
CA ARG A 147 26.17 -8.83 -7.93
C ARG A 147 26.54 -9.84 -6.84
N THR A 148 27.63 -9.59 -6.11
CA THR A 148 28.02 -10.44 -4.98
C THR A 148 27.01 -10.33 -3.83
N LEU A 149 26.55 -9.12 -3.51
CA LEU A 149 25.50 -8.90 -2.51
C LEU A 149 24.25 -9.74 -2.78
N LEU A 150 23.71 -9.66 -4.00
CA LEU A 150 22.50 -10.38 -4.39
C LEU A 150 22.70 -11.90 -4.45
N ARG A 151 23.86 -12.35 -4.96
CA ARG A 151 24.21 -13.78 -4.99
C ARG A 151 24.26 -14.36 -3.57
N GLU A 152 24.91 -13.64 -2.66
CA GLU A 152 25.02 -14.07 -1.26
C GLU A 152 23.68 -13.99 -0.51
N HIS A 153 22.87 -12.98 -0.80
CA HIS A 153 21.51 -12.88 -0.28
C HIS A 153 20.63 -14.04 -0.76
N ALA A 154 20.67 -14.38 -2.04
CA ALA A 154 19.89 -15.48 -2.61
C ALA A 154 20.26 -16.85 -2.01
N ARG A 155 21.54 -17.04 -1.64
CA ARG A 155 22.02 -18.26 -0.95
C ARG A 155 21.58 -18.31 0.51
N ALA A 156 21.74 -17.19 1.22
CA ALA A 156 21.40 -17.05 2.62
C ALA A 156 20.95 -15.60 2.88
N PRO A 157 19.62 -15.38 2.96
CA PRO A 157 19.05 -14.04 3.06
C PRO A 157 19.67 -13.24 4.20
N LEU A 158 20.02 -11.99 3.90
CA LEU A 158 20.52 -11.05 4.89
C LEU A 158 19.43 -10.77 5.93
N PRO A 159 19.77 -10.54 7.21
CA PRO A 159 18.76 -10.25 8.21
C PRO A 159 17.94 -8.96 7.92
N PRO A 160 16.70 -8.84 8.43
CA PRO A 160 15.80 -7.74 8.10
C PRO A 160 16.38 -6.34 8.34
N GLY A 161 17.12 -6.13 9.43
CA GLY A 161 17.71 -4.82 9.73
C GLY A 161 18.78 -4.40 8.73
N SER A 162 19.51 -5.35 8.16
CA SER A 162 20.51 -5.08 7.11
C SER A 162 19.84 -4.80 5.77
N VAL A 163 18.77 -5.52 5.44
CA VAL A 163 17.97 -5.21 4.24
C VAL A 163 17.29 -3.84 4.38
N GLU A 164 16.71 -3.51 5.55
CA GLU A 164 16.15 -2.17 5.82
C GLU A 164 17.23 -1.09 5.61
N ALA A 165 18.46 -1.29 6.07
CA ALA A 165 19.55 -0.34 5.89
C ALA A 165 20.00 -0.20 4.42
N LEU A 166 20.19 -1.32 3.71
CA LEU A 166 20.54 -1.31 2.28
C LEU A 166 19.50 -0.55 1.45
N LEU A 167 18.21 -0.82 1.69
CA LEU A 167 17.11 -0.13 0.98
C LEU A 167 17.02 1.37 1.29
N LEU A 168 17.62 1.82 2.40
CA LEU A 168 17.61 3.22 2.83
C LEU A 168 18.76 4.04 2.25
N VAL A 169 19.96 3.48 2.15
CA VAL A 169 21.18 4.27 1.84
C VAL A 169 22.00 3.74 0.67
N ALA A 170 21.84 2.48 0.26
CA ALA A 170 22.62 1.95 -0.84
C ALA A 170 22.00 2.38 -2.18
N ASP A 171 22.86 2.78 -3.11
CA ASP A 171 22.45 3.14 -4.48
C ASP A 171 22.20 1.86 -5.29
N LEU A 172 21.04 1.25 -5.03
CA LEU A 172 20.60 0.02 -5.66
C LEU A 172 19.55 0.30 -6.73
N ASP A 173 19.67 -0.39 -7.87
CA ASP A 173 18.63 -0.39 -8.88
C ASP A 173 17.35 -1.13 -8.37
N ARG A 174 16.27 -1.00 -9.14
CA ARG A 174 14.97 -1.59 -8.78
C ARG A 174 15.03 -3.10 -8.64
N HIS A 175 15.76 -3.77 -9.52
CA HIS A 175 15.86 -5.23 -9.53
C HIS A 175 16.55 -5.73 -8.25
N ALA A 176 17.65 -5.08 -7.86
CA ALA A 176 18.37 -5.38 -6.64
C ALA A 176 17.51 -5.15 -5.38
N ARG A 177 16.73 -4.06 -5.33
CA ARG A 177 15.82 -3.79 -4.21
C ARG A 177 14.77 -4.88 -4.03
N LEU A 178 14.17 -5.35 -5.13
CA LEU A 178 13.20 -6.46 -5.09
C LEU A 178 13.86 -7.77 -4.70
N ALA A 179 15.03 -8.07 -5.25
CA ALA A 179 15.79 -9.28 -4.93
C ALA A 179 16.22 -9.34 -3.46
N LEU A 180 16.45 -8.21 -2.80
CA LEU A 180 16.73 -8.14 -1.36
C LEU A 180 15.51 -8.42 -0.47
N LEU A 181 14.28 -8.35 -1.01
CA LEU A 181 13.07 -8.75 -0.31
C LEU A 181 12.71 -10.23 -0.56
N ASP A 182 13.40 -10.88 -1.50
CA ASP A 182 13.26 -12.30 -1.77
C ASP A 182 13.98 -13.11 -0.70
N THR A 183 13.18 -13.83 0.08
CA THR A 183 13.65 -14.53 1.27
C THR A 183 13.36 -16.02 1.18
N ARG A 184 13.15 -16.56 -0.04
CA ARG A 184 12.78 -17.97 -0.29
C ARG A 184 13.75 -19.00 0.26
N ALA A 185 15.03 -18.65 0.37
CA ALA A 185 16.07 -19.53 0.90
C ALA A 185 16.05 -19.66 2.44
N GLN A 186 15.12 -19.00 3.14
CA GLN A 186 14.99 -19.08 4.60
C GLN A 186 13.56 -19.37 5.04
N ALA A 187 13.38 -20.43 5.83
CA ALA A 187 12.06 -20.82 6.35
C ALA A 187 11.46 -19.75 7.31
N SER A 188 12.29 -19.18 8.19
CA SER A 188 11.88 -18.10 9.11
C SER A 188 12.80 -16.88 8.99
N TYR A 189 12.24 -15.70 8.70
CA TYR A 189 13.02 -14.47 8.50
C TYR A 189 13.17 -13.61 9.78
N GLY A 190 12.63 -14.07 10.91
CA GLY A 190 12.77 -13.43 12.22
C GLY A 190 11.75 -12.32 12.49
N ARG A 191 11.90 -11.67 13.65
CA ARG A 191 11.03 -10.54 14.08
C ARG A 191 11.31 -9.32 13.21
N GLY A 192 10.27 -8.56 12.86
CA GLY A 192 10.41 -7.35 12.05
C GLY A 192 10.65 -7.60 10.55
N TRP A 193 10.34 -8.81 10.06
CA TRP A 193 10.46 -9.22 8.66
C TRP A 193 9.77 -8.26 7.67
N HIS A 194 8.68 -7.59 8.07
CA HIS A 194 7.90 -6.68 7.24
C HIS A 194 8.54 -5.31 7.07
N ARG A 195 9.43 -4.91 7.99
CA ARG A 195 9.97 -3.54 8.07
C ARG A 195 10.69 -3.10 6.81
N PRO A 196 11.52 -3.93 6.13
CA PRO A 196 12.16 -3.53 4.89
C PRO A 196 11.16 -3.19 3.78
N ALA A 197 10.12 -3.99 3.62
CA ALA A 197 9.05 -3.73 2.64
C ALA A 197 8.28 -2.45 2.99
N VAL A 198 7.91 -2.26 4.27
CA VAL A 198 7.27 -1.03 4.75
C VAL A 198 8.13 0.19 4.46
N ARG A 199 9.44 0.08 4.70
CA ARG A 199 10.36 1.17 4.49
C ARG A 199 10.50 1.50 3.00
N ALA A 200 10.62 0.49 2.15
CA ALA A 200 10.77 0.67 0.71
C ALA A 200 9.60 1.43 0.09
N VAL A 201 8.37 1.16 0.55
CA VAL A 201 7.17 1.89 0.08
C VAL A 201 7.18 3.34 0.58
N ARG A 202 7.43 3.54 1.88
CA ARG A 202 7.45 4.88 2.48
C ARG A 202 8.59 5.77 1.96
N SER A 203 9.68 5.19 1.47
CA SER A 203 10.77 5.94 0.83
C SER A 203 10.57 6.19 -0.66
N GLY A 204 9.48 5.70 -1.27
CA GLY A 204 9.29 5.76 -2.72
C GLY A 204 10.19 4.81 -3.51
N SER A 205 10.87 3.89 -2.82
CA SER A 205 11.85 2.98 -3.43
C SER A 205 11.20 1.82 -4.19
N LEU A 206 10.04 1.38 -3.72
CA LEU A 206 9.19 0.34 -4.33
C LEU A 206 7.72 0.73 -4.15
N THR A 207 6.84 0.21 -5.00
CA THR A 207 5.39 0.42 -4.87
C THR A 207 4.65 -0.78 -4.31
N PHE A 208 3.36 -0.62 -3.97
CA PHE A 208 2.54 -1.72 -3.47
C PHE A 208 2.36 -2.82 -4.52
N ASP A 209 2.14 -2.46 -5.79
CA ASP A 209 2.01 -3.46 -6.87
C ASP A 209 3.32 -4.21 -7.11
N GLU A 210 4.47 -3.54 -7.00
CA GLU A 210 5.80 -4.18 -7.08
C GLU A 210 6.01 -5.19 -5.94
N LEU A 211 5.60 -4.85 -4.71
CA LEU A 211 5.66 -5.80 -3.59
C LEU A 211 4.73 -7.00 -3.80
N ALA A 212 3.49 -6.76 -4.23
CA ALA A 212 2.49 -7.80 -4.42
C ALA A 212 2.87 -8.81 -5.52
N THR A 213 3.63 -8.37 -6.54
CA THR A 213 3.97 -9.19 -7.71
C THR A 213 5.32 -9.89 -7.60
N ALA A 214 6.33 -9.27 -6.99
CA ALA A 214 7.72 -9.73 -7.10
C ALA A 214 8.31 -10.33 -5.82
N VAL A 215 7.67 -10.15 -4.66
CA VAL A 215 8.21 -10.70 -3.40
C VAL A 215 7.90 -12.20 -3.30
N ALA A 216 8.93 -12.96 -2.92
CA ALA A 216 8.86 -14.39 -2.65
C ALA A 216 9.43 -14.72 -1.25
N PRO A 217 8.91 -15.75 -0.57
CA PRO A 217 7.83 -16.65 -0.97
C PRO A 217 6.42 -16.03 -0.83
N ALA A 218 5.45 -16.55 -1.59
CA ALA A 218 4.07 -16.05 -1.69
C ALA A 218 3.39 -15.78 -0.33
N HIS A 219 3.59 -16.64 0.67
CA HIS A 219 2.98 -16.43 1.99
C HIS A 219 3.46 -15.14 2.68
N ARG A 220 4.70 -14.68 2.43
CA ARG A 220 5.20 -13.42 3.01
C ARG A 220 4.50 -12.23 2.38
N THR A 221 4.25 -12.30 1.08
CA THR A 221 3.50 -11.29 0.34
C THR A 221 2.06 -11.19 0.86
N LEU A 222 1.39 -12.32 1.13
CA LEU A 222 0.07 -12.34 1.79
C LEU A 222 0.10 -11.71 3.18
N LEU A 223 1.10 -12.07 4.01
CA LEU A 223 1.27 -11.51 5.34
C LEU A 223 1.52 -9.99 5.35
N LEU A 224 2.01 -9.41 4.24
CA LEU A 224 2.17 -7.94 4.15
C LEU A 224 0.81 -7.23 4.22
N GLY A 225 -0.29 -7.87 3.80
CA GLY A 225 -1.64 -7.34 4.00
C GLY A 225 -2.02 -7.15 5.47
N GLN A 226 -1.31 -7.82 6.39
CA GLN A 226 -1.53 -7.76 7.84
C GLN A 226 -0.36 -7.12 8.61
N ALA A 227 0.60 -6.48 7.94
CA ALA A 227 1.77 -5.91 8.62
C ALA A 227 1.44 -4.79 9.62
N HIS A 228 0.24 -4.20 9.55
CA HIS A 228 -0.33 -3.34 10.58
C HIS A 228 -0.30 -3.98 11.99
N ALA A 229 -0.58 -5.29 12.09
CA ALA A 229 -0.64 -6.01 13.36
C ALA A 229 0.73 -6.48 13.87
N ALA A 230 1.81 -6.27 13.11
CA ALA A 230 3.12 -6.90 13.35
C ALA A 230 4.05 -6.11 14.31
N GLY A 231 3.56 -5.06 14.96
CA GLY A 231 4.30 -4.27 15.96
C GLY A 231 4.83 -2.92 15.44
N SER A 232 5.97 -2.46 16.00
CA SER A 232 6.51 -1.14 15.66
C SER A 232 6.98 -1.02 14.19
N LEU A 233 6.49 0.01 13.49
CA LEU A 233 6.66 0.26 12.05
C LEU A 233 5.80 -0.65 11.13
N GLY A 234 4.56 -0.91 11.51
CA GLY A 234 3.54 -1.49 10.62
C GLY A 234 2.90 -0.46 9.67
N TRP A 235 1.99 -0.95 8.83
CA TRP A 235 1.10 -0.12 8.02
C TRP A 235 0.16 0.69 8.90
N ASN A 236 -0.09 1.95 8.54
CA ASN A 236 -1.31 2.64 8.96
C ASN A 236 -2.51 2.10 8.17
N LEU A 237 -3.72 2.54 8.51
CA LEU A 237 -4.93 2.05 7.85
C LEU A 237 -4.95 2.28 6.32
N ALA A 238 -4.47 3.44 5.86
CA ALA A 238 -4.45 3.77 4.43
C ALA A 238 -3.44 2.92 3.64
N GLU A 239 -2.25 2.70 4.22
CA GLU A 239 -1.23 1.82 3.64
C GLU A 239 -1.68 0.36 3.66
N ARG A 240 -2.38 -0.07 4.72
CA ARG A 240 -2.98 -1.41 4.79
C ARG A 240 -4.00 -1.60 3.68
N ALA A 241 -4.89 -0.63 3.48
CA ALA A 241 -5.86 -0.65 2.40
C ALA A 241 -5.15 -0.74 1.03
N GLY A 242 -4.16 0.12 0.77
CA GLY A 242 -3.40 0.11 -0.48
C GLY A 242 -2.68 -1.22 -0.76
N MET A 243 -2.08 -1.83 0.27
CA MET A 243 -1.49 -3.17 0.15
C MET A 243 -2.55 -4.24 -0.13
N CYS A 244 -3.71 -4.20 0.54
CA CYS A 244 -4.81 -5.15 0.28
C CYS A 244 -5.33 -5.01 -1.16
N SER A 245 -5.50 -3.79 -1.66
CA SER A 245 -5.89 -3.51 -3.05
C SER A 245 -4.88 -4.12 -4.05
N ALA A 246 -3.58 -3.96 -3.81
CA ALA A 246 -2.54 -4.54 -4.65
C ALA A 246 -2.56 -6.09 -4.63
N LEU A 247 -2.77 -6.70 -3.47
CA LEU A 247 -2.92 -8.16 -3.34
C LEU A 247 -4.16 -8.66 -4.09
N LEU A 248 -5.31 -7.98 -3.95
CA LEU A 248 -6.54 -8.34 -4.64
C LEU A 248 -6.40 -8.24 -6.16
N ARG A 249 -5.68 -7.22 -6.67
CA ARG A 249 -5.38 -7.10 -8.11
C ARG A 249 -4.54 -8.26 -8.64
N VAL A 250 -3.68 -8.85 -7.83
CA VAL A 250 -2.92 -10.06 -8.19
C VAL A 250 -3.78 -11.32 -8.11
N LEU A 251 -4.58 -11.46 -7.06
CA LEU A 251 -5.29 -12.71 -6.73
C LEU A 251 -6.60 -12.88 -7.52
N ARG A 252 -7.44 -11.85 -7.58
CA ARG A 252 -8.80 -11.95 -8.15
C ARG A 252 -8.83 -12.38 -9.62
N PRO A 253 -7.92 -11.94 -10.52
CA PRO A 253 -7.95 -12.40 -11.91
C PRO A 253 -7.85 -13.92 -12.06
N ALA A 254 -7.17 -14.61 -11.12
CA ALA A 254 -6.99 -16.06 -11.14
C ALA A 254 -8.03 -16.80 -10.27
N LEU A 255 -8.36 -16.26 -9.09
CA LEU A 255 -9.21 -16.96 -8.11
C LEU A 255 -10.69 -16.58 -8.20
N GLY A 256 -11.00 -15.40 -8.76
CA GLY A 256 -12.33 -14.81 -8.73
C GLY A 256 -12.90 -14.75 -7.31
N ASP A 257 -14.19 -15.02 -7.20
CA ASP A 257 -14.92 -15.09 -5.94
C ASP A 257 -15.16 -16.53 -5.45
N ASP A 258 -14.50 -17.56 -6.03
CA ASP A 258 -14.72 -18.96 -5.65
C ASP A 258 -14.04 -19.29 -4.30
N PRO A 259 -14.80 -19.52 -3.20
CA PRO A 259 -14.22 -19.77 -1.88
C PRO A 259 -13.33 -21.02 -1.84
N ARG A 260 -13.52 -21.98 -2.76
CA ARG A 260 -12.66 -23.18 -2.86
C ARG A 260 -11.26 -22.80 -3.29
N LEU A 261 -11.11 -21.91 -4.29
CA LEU A 261 -9.81 -21.46 -4.77
C LEU A 261 -9.06 -20.64 -3.70
N TRP A 262 -9.76 -19.86 -2.88
CA TRP A 262 -9.18 -19.18 -1.73
C TRP A 262 -8.71 -20.16 -0.64
N ALA A 263 -9.46 -21.24 -0.40
CA ALA A 263 -9.04 -22.30 0.51
C ALA A 263 -7.81 -23.07 -0.01
N GLU A 264 -7.73 -23.33 -1.33
CA GLU A 264 -6.54 -23.90 -1.97
C GLU A 264 -5.32 -22.96 -1.85
N LEU A 265 -5.50 -21.65 -2.09
CA LEU A 265 -4.45 -20.65 -1.90
C LEU A 265 -3.88 -20.71 -0.47
N MET A 266 -4.75 -20.72 0.53
CA MET A 266 -4.35 -20.82 1.94
C MET A 266 -3.58 -22.11 2.23
N ARG A 267 -4.01 -23.23 1.65
CA ARG A 267 -3.39 -24.55 1.85
C ARG A 267 -1.99 -24.63 1.25
N HIS A 268 -1.78 -24.04 0.07
CA HIS A 268 -0.53 -24.16 -0.68
C HIS A 268 0.48 -23.04 -0.37
N ALA A 269 0.05 -21.86 0.07
CA ALA A 269 0.93 -20.72 0.32
C ALA A 269 2.13 -21.00 1.26
N PRO A 270 2.01 -21.76 2.37
CA PRO A 270 3.13 -22.02 3.26
C PRO A 270 4.34 -22.71 2.62
N GLY A 271 4.09 -23.67 1.72
CA GLY A 271 5.13 -24.47 1.08
C GLY A 271 5.57 -23.94 -0.29
N PHE A 272 4.88 -22.94 -0.83
CA PHE A 272 5.17 -22.40 -2.15
C PHE A 272 6.31 -21.37 -2.11
N THR A 273 7.44 -21.71 -2.72
CA THR A 273 8.66 -20.88 -2.72
C THR A 273 8.65 -19.74 -3.73
N GLY A 274 7.75 -19.79 -4.71
CA GLY A 274 7.60 -18.79 -5.75
C GLY A 274 6.84 -17.54 -5.30
N THR A 275 6.50 -16.69 -6.27
CA THR A 275 5.78 -15.43 -6.04
C THR A 275 4.27 -15.64 -5.87
N LEU A 276 3.56 -14.62 -5.39
CA LEU A 276 2.10 -14.69 -5.24
C LEU A 276 1.35 -14.89 -6.57
N PRO A 277 1.70 -14.19 -7.69
CA PRO A 277 1.08 -14.46 -8.99
C PRO A 277 1.29 -15.91 -9.47
N GLU A 278 2.49 -16.46 -9.29
CA GLU A 278 2.80 -17.86 -9.66
C GLU A 278 1.93 -18.84 -8.87
N LEU A 279 1.76 -18.61 -7.57
CA LEU A 279 0.90 -19.44 -6.72
C LEU A 279 -0.57 -19.34 -7.17
N ALA A 280 -1.08 -18.13 -7.40
CA ALA A 280 -2.46 -17.91 -7.81
C ALA A 280 -2.78 -18.61 -9.14
N ALA A 281 -1.86 -18.52 -10.11
CA ALA A 281 -1.97 -19.22 -11.38
C ALA A 281 -1.95 -20.75 -11.21
N ALA A 282 -1.06 -21.28 -10.36
CA ALA A 282 -0.98 -22.71 -10.09
C ALA A 282 -2.25 -23.25 -9.41
N VAL A 283 -2.82 -22.49 -8.46
CA VAL A 283 -4.09 -22.83 -7.81
C VAL A 283 -5.25 -22.82 -8.80
N ALA A 284 -5.37 -21.77 -9.61
CA ALA A 284 -6.42 -21.67 -10.63
C ALA A 284 -6.34 -22.79 -11.68
N ALA A 285 -5.11 -23.24 -12.01
CA ALA A 285 -4.89 -24.35 -12.93
C ALA A 285 -5.02 -25.75 -12.29
N GLY A 286 -5.26 -25.85 -10.98
CA GLY A 286 -5.24 -27.13 -10.26
C GLY A 286 -3.86 -27.83 -10.29
N ALA A 287 -2.79 -27.06 -10.54
CA ALA A 287 -1.42 -27.53 -10.70
C ALA A 287 -0.52 -27.14 -9.52
N ALA A 288 -1.10 -26.64 -8.43
CA ALA A 288 -0.35 -26.29 -7.23
C ALA A 288 0.40 -27.53 -6.72
N PRO A 289 1.71 -27.41 -6.39
CA PRO A 289 2.48 -28.54 -5.90
C PRO A 289 1.83 -29.10 -4.62
N PRO A 290 1.97 -30.40 -4.34
CA PRO A 290 1.37 -31.01 -3.16
C PRO A 290 1.72 -30.18 -1.94
N ALA A 291 0.71 -29.86 -1.13
CA ALA A 291 0.91 -29.13 0.11
C ALA A 291 1.90 -29.92 0.95
N GLN A 292 3.14 -29.44 1.01
CA GLN A 292 4.06 -29.92 2.03
C GLN A 292 3.45 -29.52 3.39
N PRO A 293 3.74 -30.22 4.48
CA PRO A 293 3.35 -29.76 5.80
C PRO A 293 4.46 -28.90 6.41
N PRO A 294 4.61 -27.61 6.07
CA PRO A 294 5.24 -26.70 7.01
C PRO A 294 4.30 -26.52 8.20
N GLY A 295 4.85 -26.27 9.38
CA GLY A 295 4.05 -25.86 10.53
C GLY A 295 3.18 -24.64 10.20
N PRO A 296 2.09 -24.42 10.95
CA PRO A 296 1.20 -23.28 10.72
C PRO A 296 1.98 -21.96 10.70
N ILE A 297 1.83 -21.17 9.64
CA ILE A 297 2.44 -19.84 9.55
C ILE A 297 1.55 -18.85 10.33
N PRO A 298 2.04 -18.24 11.42
CA PRO A 298 1.22 -17.34 12.24
C PRO A 298 0.66 -16.18 11.42
N GLY A 299 -0.65 -15.95 11.55
CA GLY A 299 -1.35 -14.83 10.89
C GLY A 299 -1.70 -15.06 9.42
N LEU A 300 -1.27 -16.16 8.79
CA LEU A 300 -1.55 -16.40 7.37
C LEU A 300 -3.05 -16.60 7.09
N ALA A 301 -3.75 -17.39 7.91
CA ALA A 301 -5.19 -17.60 7.76
C ALA A 301 -5.94 -16.26 7.80
N ALA A 302 -5.71 -15.45 8.86
CA ALA A 302 -6.29 -14.11 8.98
C ALA A 302 -5.90 -13.16 7.82
N ALA A 303 -4.72 -13.33 7.23
CA ALA A 303 -4.32 -12.55 6.05
C ALA A 303 -5.10 -12.96 4.80
N VAL A 304 -5.32 -14.25 4.58
CA VAL A 304 -6.13 -14.76 3.47
C VAL A 304 -7.61 -14.43 3.68
N ASP A 305 -8.15 -14.65 4.88
CA ASP A 305 -9.56 -14.38 5.21
C ASP A 305 -9.92 -12.90 5.01
N ALA A 306 -8.99 -11.98 5.31
CA ALA A 306 -9.20 -10.55 5.09
C ALA A 306 -9.22 -10.12 3.61
N LEU A 307 -8.73 -10.98 2.71
CA LEU A 307 -8.72 -10.75 1.26
C LEU A 307 -9.79 -11.57 0.54
N ALA A 308 -10.13 -12.74 1.10
CA ALA A 308 -11.15 -13.60 0.54
C ALA A 308 -12.47 -12.83 0.43
N PRO A 309 -13.25 -13.06 -0.64
CA PRO A 309 -14.61 -12.56 -0.71
C PRO A 309 -15.34 -13.06 0.52
N GLY A 310 -15.78 -12.13 1.38
CA GLY A 310 -16.61 -12.49 2.52
C GLY A 310 -17.84 -13.21 1.99
N ALA A 311 -18.34 -14.21 2.73
CA ALA A 311 -19.71 -14.65 2.52
C ALA A 311 -20.58 -13.39 2.58
N ALA A 312 -21.31 -13.09 1.51
CA ALA A 312 -22.29 -12.01 1.55
C ALA A 312 -23.14 -12.29 2.78
N ARG A 313 -23.08 -11.41 3.79
CA ARG A 313 -24.04 -11.48 4.88
C ARG A 313 -25.38 -11.31 4.19
N GLU A 314 -26.15 -12.39 4.09
CA GLU A 314 -27.53 -12.27 3.65
C GLU A 314 -28.16 -11.24 4.58
N PRO A 315 -28.59 -10.09 4.05
CA PRO A 315 -29.15 -9.08 4.90
C PRO A 315 -30.36 -9.70 5.59
N ASP A 316 -30.45 -9.55 6.91
CA ASP A 316 -31.72 -9.73 7.58
C ASP A 316 -32.68 -8.74 6.89
N ASP A 317 -33.73 -9.27 6.26
CA ASP A 317 -34.71 -8.55 5.44
C ASP A 317 -35.46 -7.53 6.31
N SER A 318 -34.81 -6.40 6.56
CA SER A 318 -35.21 -5.41 7.55
C SER A 318 -35.48 -4.09 6.87
N VAL A 319 -36.71 -3.60 7.04
CA VAL A 319 -37.18 -2.28 6.56
C VAL A 319 -36.19 -1.16 6.90
N ASN A 320 -35.51 -1.26 8.05
CA ASN A 320 -34.49 -0.30 8.47
C ASN A 320 -33.31 -0.21 7.49
N ARG A 321 -32.87 -1.34 6.93
CA ARG A 321 -31.79 -1.37 5.93
C ARG A 321 -32.24 -0.79 4.61
N GLU A 322 -33.43 -1.15 4.13
CA GLU A 322 -33.96 -0.60 2.87
C GLU A 322 -34.13 0.92 2.94
N LEU A 323 -34.71 1.43 4.04
CA LEU A 323 -34.82 2.87 4.30
C LEU A 323 -33.44 3.52 4.33
N ALA A 324 -32.46 2.88 4.97
CA ALA A 324 -31.10 3.39 5.01
C ALA A 324 -30.45 3.46 3.62
N LEU A 325 -30.60 2.42 2.79
CA LEU A 325 -30.09 2.44 1.42
C LEU A 325 -30.75 3.53 0.58
N ALA A 326 -32.06 3.73 0.72
CA ALA A 326 -32.78 4.79 0.03
C ALA A 326 -32.28 6.19 0.44
N SER A 327 -32.00 6.40 1.73
CA SER A 327 -31.45 7.67 2.24
C SER A 327 -30.07 8.01 1.68
N LEU A 328 -29.22 7.01 1.38
CA LEU A 328 -27.89 7.25 0.79
C LEU A 328 -27.97 7.91 -0.60
N GLY A 329 -29.02 7.65 -1.37
CA GLY A 329 -29.21 8.19 -2.72
C GLY A 329 -29.64 9.67 -2.76
N VAL A 330 -29.96 10.27 -1.61
CA VAL A 330 -30.43 11.66 -1.52
C VAL A 330 -29.35 12.52 -0.86
N PRO A 331 -28.70 13.46 -1.59
CA PRO A 331 -27.72 14.36 -1.00
C PRO A 331 -28.35 15.21 0.12
N ASN A 332 -27.75 15.22 1.31
CA ASN A 332 -28.28 15.89 2.50
C ASN A 332 -29.73 15.48 2.82
N ALA A 333 -30.06 14.19 2.71
CA ALA A 333 -31.39 13.67 3.05
C ALA A 333 -31.89 14.13 4.43
N MET A 334 -30.96 14.31 5.37
CA MET A 334 -31.19 14.76 6.73
C MET A 334 -31.23 16.29 6.89
N GLY A 335 -31.40 17.06 5.81
CA GLY A 335 -31.53 18.52 5.85
C GLY A 335 -30.19 19.27 5.90
N ASP A 336 -29.16 18.72 6.54
CA ASP A 336 -27.78 19.23 6.45
C ASP A 336 -26.71 18.13 6.40
N LEU A 337 -25.49 18.53 6.04
CA LEU A 337 -24.34 17.65 5.90
C LEU A 337 -23.95 16.98 7.23
N ARG A 338 -23.99 17.70 8.35
CA ARG A 338 -23.56 17.14 9.66
C ARG A 338 -24.54 16.09 10.14
N GLU A 339 -25.83 16.24 9.85
CA GLU A 339 -26.87 15.26 10.16
C GLU A 339 -26.77 14.03 9.26
N ASP A 340 -26.49 14.22 7.96
CA ASP A 340 -26.23 13.11 7.04
C ASP A 340 -25.06 12.24 7.53
N VAL A 341 -23.93 12.88 7.90
CA VAL A 341 -22.75 12.17 8.44
C VAL A 341 -23.05 11.47 9.76
N ARG A 342 -23.74 12.13 10.70
CA ARG A 342 -24.12 11.50 11.98
C ARG A 342 -25.02 10.29 11.77
N TRP A 343 -25.96 10.38 10.83
CA TRP A 343 -26.90 9.32 10.52
C TRP A 343 -26.20 8.12 9.83
N VAL A 344 -25.33 8.36 8.85
CA VAL A 344 -24.55 7.28 8.21
C VAL A 344 -23.67 6.58 9.26
N ARG A 345 -23.00 7.33 10.14
CA ARG A 345 -22.21 6.76 11.24
C ARG A 345 -23.06 5.89 12.18
N ALA A 346 -24.24 6.36 12.57
CA ALA A 346 -25.14 5.60 13.42
C ALA A 346 -25.60 4.29 12.76
N CYS A 347 -25.83 4.30 11.44
CA CYS A 347 -26.19 3.09 10.69
C CYS A 347 -25.03 2.09 10.60
N LEU A 348 -23.79 2.58 10.45
CA LEU A 348 -22.59 1.74 10.49
C LEU A 348 -22.37 1.13 11.88
N ASP A 349 -22.54 1.94 12.94
CA ASP A 349 -22.40 1.49 14.34
C ASP A 349 -23.46 0.45 14.72
N GLY A 350 -24.68 0.64 14.24
CA GLY A 350 -25.77 -0.31 14.42
C GLY A 350 -25.69 -1.54 13.51
N GLY A 351 -24.71 -1.62 12.61
CA GLY A 351 -24.58 -2.70 11.62
C GLY A 351 -25.71 -2.75 10.60
N VAL A 352 -26.49 -1.67 10.46
CA VAL A 352 -27.56 -1.52 9.45
C VAL A 352 -26.95 -1.38 8.05
N LEU A 353 -25.85 -0.62 7.96
CA LEU A 353 -25.05 -0.44 6.76
C LEU A 353 -23.62 -0.97 6.97
N ALA A 354 -23.00 -1.42 5.89
CA ALA A 354 -21.56 -1.64 5.79
C ALA A 354 -20.92 -0.55 4.91
N GLY A 355 -19.59 -0.38 4.99
CA GLY A 355 -18.87 0.55 4.12
C GLY A 355 -19.09 0.28 2.62
N ALA A 356 -19.27 -0.99 2.24
CA ALA A 356 -19.60 -1.38 0.87
C ALA A 356 -20.97 -0.83 0.40
N ASP A 357 -21.95 -0.71 1.30
CA ASP A 357 -23.26 -0.14 0.98
C ASP A 357 -23.13 1.36 0.67
N VAL A 358 -22.34 2.08 1.45
CA VAL A 358 -22.05 3.51 1.19
C VAL A 358 -21.44 3.69 -0.20
N ILE A 359 -20.47 2.85 -0.58
CA ILE A 359 -19.85 2.92 -1.91
C ILE A 359 -20.85 2.70 -3.06
N ARG A 360 -21.78 1.76 -2.90
CA ARG A 360 -22.74 1.42 -3.96
C ARG A 360 -23.86 2.44 -4.10
N TYR A 361 -24.36 2.95 -2.99
CA TYR A 361 -25.65 3.65 -2.96
C TYR A 361 -25.54 5.14 -2.61
N LYS A 362 -24.40 5.62 -2.09
CA LYS A 362 -24.24 7.04 -1.75
C LYS A 362 -24.09 7.90 -3.01
N ALA A 363 -24.96 8.89 -3.12
CA ALA A 363 -24.88 9.97 -4.10
C ALA A 363 -24.54 11.30 -3.40
N PRO A 364 -23.70 12.17 -4.03
CA PRO A 364 -22.92 11.93 -5.24
C PRO A 364 -21.74 10.97 -5.02
N ALA A 365 -21.26 10.34 -6.09
CA ALA A 365 -20.17 9.35 -6.06
C ALA A 365 -18.89 9.87 -5.38
N ALA A 366 -18.59 11.17 -5.52
CA ALA A 366 -17.45 11.79 -4.85
C ALA A 366 -17.57 11.70 -3.32
N TRP A 367 -18.78 11.79 -2.77
CA TRP A 367 -19.00 11.66 -1.33
C TRP A 367 -18.97 10.21 -0.86
N ALA A 368 -19.36 9.27 -1.71
CA ALA A 368 -19.19 7.85 -1.43
C ALA A 368 -17.71 7.49 -1.23
N LEU A 369 -16.84 7.99 -2.12
CA LEU A 369 -15.39 7.75 -2.13
C LEU A 369 -14.63 8.54 -1.06
N ASP A 370 -15.21 9.60 -0.50
CA ASP A 370 -14.62 10.39 0.57
C ASP A 370 -14.99 9.81 1.93
N GLU A 371 -14.16 8.91 2.47
CA GLU A 371 -14.42 8.35 3.81
C GLU A 371 -14.41 9.41 4.90
N GLY A 372 -13.68 10.52 4.72
CA GLY A 372 -13.72 11.64 5.66
C GLY A 372 -15.09 12.31 5.71
N HIS A 373 -15.79 12.33 4.57
CA HIS A 373 -17.15 12.83 4.48
C HIS A 373 -18.07 12.05 5.43
N TRP A 374 -18.22 10.74 5.26
CA TRP A 374 -19.22 9.96 5.99
C TRP A 374 -18.72 9.32 7.31
N LEU A 375 -17.41 9.32 7.59
CA LEU A 375 -16.86 8.96 8.90
C LEU A 375 -16.55 10.17 9.77
N GLY A 376 -16.52 11.40 9.24
CA GLY A 376 -16.17 12.61 9.98
C GLY A 376 -14.69 12.72 10.35
N GLU A 377 -14.34 13.81 11.05
CA GLU A 377 -12.98 14.08 11.54
C GLU A 377 -12.69 13.37 12.86
N VAL A 378 -11.43 12.96 13.07
CA VAL A 378 -10.94 12.31 14.29
C VAL A 378 -9.53 12.81 14.62
N ASP A 379 -9.25 13.06 15.90
CA ASP A 379 -7.98 13.62 16.42
C ASP A 379 -6.84 12.58 16.61
N HIS A 380 -6.85 11.45 15.88
CA HIS A 380 -5.91 10.34 16.08
C HIS A 380 -4.97 10.09 14.88
N PRO A 381 -3.79 9.46 15.10
CA PRO A 381 -2.83 9.18 14.03
C PRO A 381 -3.41 8.24 12.95
N ASP A 382 -4.33 7.36 13.33
CA ASP A 382 -5.26 6.72 12.40
C ASP A 382 -6.55 7.54 12.39
N ARG A 383 -6.83 8.18 11.24
CA ARG A 383 -7.95 9.13 11.06
C ARG A 383 -9.34 8.49 11.18
N HIS A 384 -9.43 7.17 11.15
CA HIS A 384 -10.69 6.44 11.21
C HIS A 384 -10.65 5.45 12.38
N ASP A 385 -11.59 5.61 13.32
CA ASP A 385 -11.84 4.70 14.44
C ASP A 385 -12.62 3.44 14.02
N ARG A 386 -13.11 3.39 12.78
CA ARG A 386 -13.86 2.27 12.17
C ARG A 386 -13.07 1.63 11.03
N PRO A 387 -11.97 0.91 11.32
CA PRO A 387 -11.11 0.32 10.30
C PRO A 387 -11.87 -0.68 9.40
N GLU A 388 -12.83 -1.41 9.94
CA GLU A 388 -13.61 -2.40 9.17
C GLU A 388 -14.48 -1.75 8.09
N ALA A 389 -15.17 -0.66 8.42
CA ALA A 389 -15.99 0.07 7.44
C ALA A 389 -15.13 0.66 6.32
N VAL A 390 -13.96 1.21 6.64
CA VAL A 390 -13.00 1.73 5.64
C VAL A 390 -12.51 0.62 4.73
N LEU A 391 -12.07 -0.51 5.30
CA LEU A 391 -11.55 -1.63 4.50
C LEU A 391 -12.64 -2.24 3.60
N ALA A 392 -13.88 -2.37 4.10
CA ALA A 392 -15.01 -2.85 3.33
C ALA A 392 -15.38 -1.90 2.17
N ALA A 393 -15.42 -0.59 2.45
CA ALA A 393 -15.63 0.43 1.41
C ALA A 393 -14.53 0.36 0.34
N ARG A 394 -13.26 0.30 0.76
CA ARG A 394 -12.12 0.20 -0.17
C ARG A 394 -12.19 -1.03 -1.05
N ALA A 395 -12.44 -2.20 -0.47
CA ALA A 395 -12.53 -3.45 -1.20
C ALA A 395 -13.68 -3.47 -2.23
N GLU A 396 -14.81 -2.84 -1.90
CA GLU A 396 -15.94 -2.73 -2.82
C GLU A 396 -15.68 -1.74 -3.96
N ALA A 397 -15.10 -0.57 -3.66
CA ALA A 397 -14.71 0.39 -4.69
C ALA A 397 -13.67 -0.21 -5.63
N ASP A 398 -12.65 -0.91 -5.10
CA ASP A 398 -11.65 -1.62 -5.90
C ASP A 398 -12.29 -2.65 -6.83
N ARG A 399 -13.31 -3.38 -6.34
CA ARG A 399 -14.07 -4.36 -7.14
C ARG A 399 -14.77 -3.68 -8.31
N LEU A 400 -15.48 -2.58 -8.05
CA LEU A 400 -16.20 -1.81 -9.08
C LEU A 400 -15.24 -1.22 -10.12
N PHE A 401 -14.14 -0.59 -9.67
CA PHE A 401 -13.14 -0.04 -10.57
C PHE A 401 -12.41 -1.10 -11.39
N ALA A 402 -12.04 -2.23 -10.79
CA ALA A 402 -11.40 -3.33 -11.50
C ALA A 402 -12.32 -3.91 -12.58
N ALA A 403 -13.62 -4.04 -12.29
CA ALA A 403 -14.60 -4.55 -13.25
C ALA A 403 -14.88 -3.56 -14.39
N ALA A 404 -14.94 -2.27 -14.11
CA ALA A 404 -15.32 -1.26 -15.10
C ALA A 404 -14.14 -0.69 -15.89
N LEU A 405 -13.03 -0.36 -15.21
CA LEU A 405 -11.91 0.39 -15.80
C LEU A 405 -10.64 -0.45 -15.94
N ALA A 406 -10.46 -1.43 -15.05
CA ALA A 406 -9.26 -2.28 -15.00
C ALA A 406 -7.96 -1.45 -15.11
N GLY A 407 -7.09 -1.77 -16.07
CA GLY A 407 -5.84 -1.06 -16.36
C GLY A 407 -5.95 0.07 -17.40
N ASP A 408 -7.16 0.43 -17.86
CA ASP A 408 -7.33 1.46 -18.89
C ASP A 408 -7.15 2.88 -18.32
N ALA A 409 -5.94 3.41 -18.45
CA ALA A 409 -5.58 4.71 -17.91
C ALA A 409 -6.38 5.88 -18.51
N GLU A 410 -6.92 5.75 -19.73
CA GLU A 410 -7.79 6.77 -20.33
C GLU A 410 -9.19 6.74 -19.73
N ALA A 411 -9.73 5.55 -19.45
CA ALA A 411 -11.02 5.41 -18.76
C ALA A 411 -10.94 5.97 -17.33
N TRP A 412 -9.85 5.71 -16.61
CA TRP A 412 -9.57 6.33 -15.31
C TRP A 412 -9.49 7.85 -15.39
N TRP A 413 -8.85 8.41 -16.42
CA TRP A 413 -8.82 9.86 -16.62
C TRP A 413 -10.22 10.44 -16.90
N ARG A 414 -11.02 9.79 -17.75
CA ARG A 414 -12.41 10.20 -18.01
C ARG A 414 -13.23 10.21 -16.72
N ALA A 415 -13.14 9.15 -15.90
CA ALA A 415 -13.79 9.08 -14.60
C ALA A 415 -13.34 10.23 -13.69
N ALA A 416 -12.03 10.53 -13.63
CA ALA A 416 -11.50 11.63 -12.83
C ALA A 416 -12.02 13.01 -13.25
N THR A 417 -12.19 13.23 -14.55
CA THR A 417 -12.72 14.50 -15.06
C THR A 417 -14.23 14.64 -14.90
N ALA A 418 -14.98 13.53 -14.87
CA ALA A 418 -16.43 13.53 -14.70
C ALA A 418 -16.87 13.59 -13.23
N LEU A 419 -16.09 12.96 -12.34
CA LEU A 419 -16.41 12.82 -10.92
C LEU A 419 -16.75 14.13 -10.19
N PRO A 420 -16.06 15.27 -10.43
CA PRO A 420 -16.38 16.53 -9.76
C PRO A 420 -17.85 16.90 -9.84
N ASP A 421 -18.46 16.83 -11.03
CA ASP A 421 -19.81 17.30 -11.32
C ASP A 421 -20.85 16.17 -11.38
N PHE A 422 -20.46 14.93 -11.12
CA PHE A 422 -21.36 13.78 -11.20
C PHE A 422 -22.27 13.68 -9.97
N ALA A 423 -23.58 13.78 -10.16
CA ALA A 423 -24.57 13.78 -9.10
C ALA A 423 -25.02 12.37 -8.64
N GLY A 424 -24.80 11.35 -9.47
CA GLY A 424 -25.26 9.98 -9.21
C GLY A 424 -24.30 9.15 -8.36
N THR A 425 -24.54 7.85 -8.32
CA THR A 425 -23.76 6.86 -7.57
C THR A 425 -22.50 6.40 -8.32
N LEU A 426 -21.54 5.78 -7.62
CA LEU A 426 -20.32 5.28 -8.26
C LEU A 426 -20.60 4.27 -9.39
N PRO A 427 -21.51 3.27 -9.23
CA PRO A 427 -21.86 2.37 -10.34
C PRO A 427 -22.37 3.08 -11.59
N GLU A 428 -23.19 4.13 -11.43
CA GLU A 428 -23.73 4.91 -12.55
C GLU A 428 -22.63 5.69 -13.28
N LEU A 429 -21.70 6.31 -12.53
CA LEU A 429 -20.53 6.98 -13.10
C LEU A 429 -19.72 6.02 -13.97
N LEU A 430 -19.43 4.83 -13.42
CA LEU A 430 -18.61 3.83 -14.09
C LEU A 430 -19.28 3.27 -15.35
N ALA A 431 -20.59 3.03 -15.31
CA ALA A 431 -21.35 2.63 -16.49
C ALA A 431 -21.26 3.68 -17.61
N GLY A 432 -21.44 4.97 -17.29
CA GLY A 432 -21.35 6.07 -18.26
C GLY A 432 -19.95 6.22 -18.87
N VAL A 433 -18.90 6.08 -18.05
CA VAL A 433 -17.49 6.18 -18.52
C VAL A 433 -17.11 5.04 -19.47
N VAL A 434 -17.67 3.84 -19.28
CA VAL A 434 -17.44 2.67 -20.14
C VAL A 434 -18.23 2.77 -21.44
N GLN A 435 -19.48 3.24 -21.39
CA GLN A 435 -20.34 3.37 -22.56
C GLN A 435 -19.95 4.54 -23.48
N GLY A 436 -19.10 5.46 -23.01
CA GLY A 436 -18.63 6.60 -23.79
C GLY A 436 -19.67 7.71 -23.94
N ASP A 437 -20.79 7.61 -23.22
CA ASP A 437 -21.80 8.65 -23.18
C ASP A 437 -21.22 9.85 -22.42
N SER A 438 -21.09 10.95 -23.14
CA SER A 438 -20.55 12.20 -22.62
C SER A 438 -21.46 12.68 -21.48
N VAL A 439 -21.06 12.40 -20.23
CA VAL A 439 -21.77 12.79 -19.00
C VAL A 439 -21.61 14.30 -18.77
N SER A 440 -22.14 15.10 -19.69
CA SER A 440 -22.29 16.54 -19.51
C SER A 440 -23.78 16.84 -19.53
N ASN A 441 -24.45 16.61 -18.40
CA ASN A 441 -25.71 17.28 -18.12
C ASN A 441 -25.40 18.75 -17.80
N ARG A 442 -25.03 19.51 -18.83
CA ARG A 442 -25.21 20.97 -18.87
C ARG A 442 -26.50 21.21 -19.67
N VAL A 443 -27.60 21.32 -18.94
CA VAL A 443 -28.78 22.09 -19.36
C VAL A 443 -28.91 23.25 -18.40
#